data_AF-A0A3Q4MVG0-F1
#
_entry.id   AF-A0A3Q4MVG0-F1
#
_cell.length_a   1.000
_cell.length_b   1.000
_cell.length_c   1.000
_cell.angle_alpha   90.00
_cell.angle_beta   90.00
_cell.angle_gamma   90.00
#
_symmetry.space_group_name_H-M   'P 1'
#
loop_
_entity.id
_entity.type
_entity.pdbx_description
1 polymer ?
#
loop_
_entity_poly.entity_id
_entity_poly.type
_entity_poly.pdbx_seq_one_letter_code
_entity_poly.pdbx_strand_id
1 'polypeptide(L)'
;SVMSNFILGLDVGTSSVKAVLLDRRCRAIAASQSLPTVSDLADDSGIKAKEQDTGRIIDTLDRCIGLLPRDKLQHVCCIGLTGQMHGVLFWKPKSGKVILRADTSQLITWQDGRCSNDFLTSLPRPDSHLSIATGFGCATIFWYMKHKPKFLEDFTVAGTIQDYVVSMLCGLDGCVMTPQNAASWGFFNTSSNQWNENILKGAGFPLHLLPKCVPSGSLAGKTCSQWHGIPAGTPVGAALGDFQCSVYSCMSERTDAVLNISTSAQLTYAMPADFKPPDSPQPASSISYFPYFESTYLAVAASLNGGNVLASFVEMLTSWMRELGFESVVRHPHQCHALLDVFEFDKGIIIHDDRQLCERASNLQRVLPRQAFTGWVYHITLMCQ
;
A
#
# COMPACT_ATOMS: atom_id res chain seq x y z
N SER A 1 -12.82 -21.15 -32.70
CA SER A 1 -11.83 -20.43 -31.88
C SER A 1 -12.59 -19.71 -30.78
N VAL A 2 -12.55 -20.20 -29.54
CA VAL A 2 -13.17 -19.49 -28.41
C VAL A 2 -12.22 -18.36 -28.04
N MET A 3 -12.58 -17.13 -28.39
CA MET A 3 -11.78 -15.94 -28.09
C MET A 3 -11.53 -15.85 -26.58
N SER A 4 -10.27 -15.66 -26.17
CA SER A 4 -9.91 -15.36 -24.78
C SER A 4 -10.57 -14.03 -24.38
N ASN A 5 -11.51 -14.09 -23.44
CA ASN A 5 -12.44 -13.00 -23.13
C ASN A 5 -12.33 -12.49 -21.69
N PHE A 6 -11.51 -13.08 -20.83
CA PHE A 6 -11.44 -12.66 -19.42
C PHE A 6 -10.13 -11.95 -19.07
N ILE A 7 -10.21 -10.95 -18.22
CA ILE A 7 -9.04 -10.29 -17.61
C ILE A 7 -9.00 -10.72 -16.15
N LEU A 8 -7.85 -11.22 -15.69
CA LEU A 8 -7.64 -11.54 -14.28
C LEU A 8 -6.99 -10.35 -13.58
N GLY A 9 -7.67 -9.75 -12.61
CA GLY A 9 -7.10 -8.76 -11.70
C GLY A 9 -6.76 -9.40 -10.36
N LEU A 10 -5.57 -9.10 -9.84
CA LEU A 10 -5.08 -9.58 -8.55
C LEU A 10 -4.76 -8.38 -7.64
N ASP A 11 -5.20 -8.43 -6.39
CA ASP A 11 -4.86 -7.48 -5.34
C ASP A 11 -4.19 -8.23 -4.17
N VAL A 12 -2.89 -8.01 -4.00
CA VAL A 12 -2.08 -8.58 -2.92
C VAL A 12 -1.95 -7.55 -1.80
N GLY A 13 -3.06 -7.33 -1.09
CA GLY A 13 -3.15 -6.38 0.02
C GLY A 13 -2.51 -6.91 1.31
N THR A 14 -2.47 -6.05 2.35
CA THR A 14 -1.83 -6.40 3.63
C THR A 14 -2.54 -7.54 4.37
N SER A 15 -3.88 -7.57 4.40
CA SER A 15 -4.64 -8.56 5.19
C SER A 15 -5.25 -9.71 4.37
N SER A 16 -5.33 -9.55 3.05
CA SER A 16 -6.07 -10.46 2.17
C SER A 16 -5.53 -10.43 0.75
N VAL A 17 -5.65 -11.55 0.05
CA VAL A 17 -5.52 -11.58 -1.41
C VAL A 17 -6.90 -11.61 -2.03
N LYS A 18 -7.09 -10.81 -3.08
CA LYS A 18 -8.33 -10.77 -3.86
C LYS A 18 -8.03 -11.05 -5.32
N ALA A 19 -8.94 -11.76 -5.97
CA ALA A 19 -8.86 -12.07 -7.38
C ALA A 19 -10.21 -11.78 -8.04
N VAL A 20 -10.19 -11.16 -9.22
CA VAL A 20 -11.39 -10.81 -9.98
C VAL A 20 -11.20 -11.22 -11.43
N LEU A 21 -12.16 -11.95 -11.98
CA LEU A 21 -12.29 -12.18 -13.41
C LEU A 21 -13.28 -11.17 -13.98
N LEU A 22 -12.80 -10.31 -14.87
CA LEU A 22 -13.62 -9.37 -15.62
C LEU A 22 -13.88 -9.92 -17.02
N ASP A 23 -15.14 -9.91 -17.46
CA ASP A 23 -15.48 -10.15 -18.86
C ASP A 23 -15.09 -8.92 -19.69
N ARG A 24 -14.15 -9.07 -20.62
CA ARG A 24 -13.62 -7.98 -21.44
C ARG A 24 -14.68 -7.33 -22.31
N ARG A 25 -15.75 -8.05 -22.69
CA ARG A 25 -16.77 -7.56 -23.62
C ARG A 25 -17.74 -6.60 -22.93
N CYS A 26 -18.24 -6.97 -21.75
CA CYS A 26 -19.23 -6.18 -21.02
C CYS A 26 -18.65 -5.44 -19.80
N ARG A 27 -17.37 -5.67 -19.47
CA ARG A 27 -16.68 -5.14 -18.28
C ARG A 27 -17.34 -5.55 -16.95
N ALA A 28 -18.14 -6.60 -16.96
CA ALA A 28 -18.78 -7.12 -15.75
C ALA A 28 -17.85 -8.08 -15.00
N ILE A 29 -18.04 -8.15 -13.68
CA ILE A 29 -17.39 -9.15 -12.83
C ILE A 29 -18.00 -10.52 -13.12
N ALA A 30 -17.20 -11.41 -13.71
CA ALA A 30 -17.61 -12.76 -14.05
C ALA A 30 -17.41 -13.74 -12.89
N ALA A 31 -16.44 -13.48 -12.01
CA ALA A 31 -16.22 -14.16 -10.74
C ALA A 31 -15.25 -13.33 -9.89
N SER A 32 -15.33 -13.48 -8.57
CA SER A 32 -14.35 -12.90 -7.65
C SER A 32 -14.14 -13.81 -6.45
N GLN A 33 -12.96 -13.68 -5.84
CA GLN A 33 -12.60 -14.36 -4.60
C GLN A 33 -11.80 -13.40 -3.72
N SER A 34 -11.93 -13.57 -2.40
CA SER A 34 -11.14 -12.85 -1.41
C SER A 34 -10.86 -13.79 -0.25
N LEU A 35 -9.59 -13.97 0.09
CA LEU A 35 -9.16 -14.82 1.19
C LEU A 35 -8.22 -14.04 2.12
N PRO A 36 -8.40 -14.13 3.45
CA PRO A 36 -7.45 -13.55 4.39
C PRO A 36 -6.11 -14.31 4.35
N THR A 37 -4.99 -13.59 4.43
CA THR A 37 -3.65 -14.19 4.38
C THR A 37 -3.21 -14.75 5.72
N VAL A 38 -3.62 -14.11 6.82
CA VAL A 38 -3.14 -14.40 8.19
C VAL A 38 -1.60 -14.52 8.22
N SER A 39 -0.94 -13.58 7.53
CA SER A 39 0.49 -13.63 7.25
C SER A 39 1.34 -12.89 8.27
N ASP A 40 0.76 -12.05 9.14
CA ASP A 40 1.54 -11.26 10.10
C ASP A 40 2.37 -12.14 11.04
N LEU A 41 3.64 -11.76 11.20
CA LEU A 41 4.59 -12.38 12.11
C LEU A 41 4.71 -11.54 13.38
N ALA A 42 4.75 -12.21 14.53
CA ALA A 42 5.01 -11.55 15.80
C ALA A 42 6.46 -11.04 15.85
N ASP A 43 6.66 -9.85 16.41
CA ASP A 43 7.98 -9.29 16.69
C ASP A 43 8.21 -9.20 18.19
N ASP A 44 9.14 -10.02 18.69
CA ASP A 44 9.59 -10.01 20.08
C ASP A 44 11.01 -9.40 20.21
N SER A 45 11.57 -8.88 19.13
CA SER A 45 12.96 -8.41 19.09
C SER A 45 13.16 -6.97 19.56
N GLY A 46 12.06 -6.22 19.74
CA GLY A 46 12.06 -4.82 20.18
C GLY A 46 12.49 -3.81 19.11
N ILE A 47 12.82 -4.26 17.89
CA ILE A 47 13.20 -3.37 16.78
C ILE A 47 11.98 -2.81 16.03
N LYS A 48 10.76 -3.13 16.47
CA LYS A 48 9.51 -2.72 15.81
C LYS A 48 9.40 -3.27 14.39
N ALA A 49 9.86 -4.50 14.19
CA ALA A 49 9.71 -5.18 12.91
C ALA A 49 8.23 -5.45 12.63
N LYS A 50 7.82 -5.28 11.36
CA LYS A 50 6.49 -5.66 10.87
C LYS A 50 6.66 -6.47 9.60
N GLU A 51 6.73 -7.79 9.78
CA GLU A 51 6.97 -8.74 8.71
C GLU A 51 5.78 -9.66 8.47
N GLN A 52 5.69 -10.20 7.26
CA GLN A 52 4.66 -11.16 6.86
C GLN A 52 5.27 -12.43 6.27
N ASP A 53 4.67 -13.58 6.58
CA ASP A 53 5.02 -14.87 5.99
C ASP A 53 4.70 -14.88 4.50
N THR A 54 5.72 -14.72 3.68
CA THR A 54 5.60 -14.70 2.21
C THR A 54 4.94 -15.98 1.69
N GLY A 55 5.25 -17.13 2.29
CA GLY A 55 4.63 -18.40 1.91
C GLY A 55 3.13 -18.41 2.13
N ARG A 56 2.65 -17.89 3.27
CA ARG A 56 1.20 -17.78 3.52
C ARG A 56 0.52 -16.85 2.51
N ILE A 57 1.17 -15.77 2.09
CA ILE A 57 0.64 -14.87 1.06
C ILE A 57 0.51 -15.61 -0.27
N ILE A 58 1.54 -16.33 -0.71
CA ILE A 58 1.54 -17.07 -1.98
C ILE A 58 0.60 -18.26 -1.96
N ASP A 59 0.53 -19.01 -0.86
CA ASP A 59 -0.44 -20.10 -0.69
C ASP A 59 -1.88 -19.56 -0.73
N THR A 60 -2.12 -18.38 -0.14
CA THR A 60 -3.42 -17.71 -0.18
C THR A 60 -3.76 -17.25 -1.59
N LEU A 61 -2.80 -16.69 -2.33
CA LEU A 61 -2.96 -16.34 -3.73
C LEU A 61 -3.33 -17.57 -4.57
N ASP A 62 -2.57 -18.66 -4.45
CA ASP A 62 -2.81 -19.89 -5.20
C ASP A 62 -4.20 -20.46 -4.93
N ARG A 63 -4.60 -20.52 -3.64
CA ARG A 63 -5.96 -20.93 -3.23
C ARG A 63 -7.03 -20.00 -3.78
N CYS A 64 -6.79 -18.69 -3.76
CA CYS A 64 -7.75 -17.69 -4.25
C CYS A 64 -8.05 -17.92 -5.74
N ILE A 65 -7.03 -18.25 -6.53
CA ILE A 65 -7.20 -18.56 -7.96
C ILE A 65 -7.82 -19.94 -8.18
N GLY A 66 -7.43 -20.96 -7.41
CA GLY A 66 -8.01 -22.30 -7.51
C GLY A 66 -9.52 -22.36 -7.22
N LEU A 67 -10.07 -21.35 -6.54
CA LEU A 67 -11.51 -21.20 -6.27
C LEU A 67 -12.28 -20.45 -7.38
N LEU A 68 -11.60 -19.94 -8.41
CA LEU A 68 -12.27 -19.33 -9.57
C LEU A 68 -12.71 -20.40 -10.59
N PRO A 69 -13.77 -20.15 -11.39
CA PRO A 69 -14.27 -21.13 -12.35
C PRO A 69 -13.22 -21.46 -13.43
N ARG A 70 -12.82 -22.74 -13.50
CA ARG A 70 -11.76 -23.22 -14.40
C ARG A 70 -12.07 -22.97 -15.88
N ASP A 71 -13.33 -23.11 -16.27
CA ASP A 71 -13.81 -22.81 -17.63
C ASP A 71 -13.55 -21.35 -18.02
N LYS A 72 -13.64 -20.41 -17.08
CA LYS A 72 -13.30 -19.00 -17.32
C LYS A 72 -11.79 -18.77 -17.28
N LEU A 73 -11.07 -19.40 -16.34
CA LEU A 73 -9.61 -19.28 -16.23
C LEU A 73 -8.89 -19.69 -17.51
N GLN A 74 -9.37 -20.73 -18.21
CA GLN A 74 -8.84 -21.17 -19.51
C GLN A 74 -8.93 -20.11 -20.62
N HIS A 75 -9.79 -19.11 -20.45
CA HIS A 75 -10.02 -18.03 -21.41
C HIS A 75 -9.50 -16.66 -20.93
N VAL A 76 -8.64 -16.64 -19.91
CA VAL A 76 -7.93 -15.42 -19.48
C VAL A 76 -6.99 -14.95 -20.59
N CYS A 77 -7.11 -13.68 -20.99
CA CYS A 77 -6.29 -13.07 -22.03
C CYS A 77 -5.16 -12.18 -21.49
N CYS A 78 -5.26 -11.70 -20.25
CA CYS A 78 -4.20 -10.96 -19.57
C CYS A 78 -4.41 -10.95 -18.05
N ILE A 79 -3.31 -10.70 -17.32
CA ILE A 79 -3.29 -10.60 -15.86
C ILE A 79 -2.79 -9.20 -15.46
N GLY A 80 -3.54 -8.51 -14.62
CA GLY A 80 -3.16 -7.25 -13.98
C GLY A 80 -2.99 -7.45 -12.47
N LEU A 81 -2.00 -6.77 -11.88
CA LEU A 81 -1.67 -6.92 -10.47
C LEU A 81 -1.57 -5.56 -9.79
N THR A 82 -2.08 -5.50 -8.56
CA THR A 82 -1.85 -4.44 -7.60
C THR A 82 -1.58 -5.04 -6.22
N GLY A 83 -1.08 -4.26 -5.28
CA GLY A 83 -0.83 -4.72 -3.92
C GLY A 83 -0.23 -3.67 -3.01
N GLN A 84 0.01 -4.08 -1.77
CA GLN A 84 0.52 -3.20 -0.73
C GLN A 84 1.86 -2.57 -1.11
N MET A 85 1.92 -1.23 -1.06
CA MET A 85 3.09 -0.44 -1.43
C MET A 85 4.17 -0.41 -0.34
N HIS A 86 5.29 0.29 -0.61
CA HIS A 86 6.42 0.59 0.28
C HIS A 86 7.32 -0.57 0.65
N GLY A 87 6.73 -1.70 1.04
CA GLY A 87 7.44 -2.87 1.58
C GLY A 87 8.46 -3.46 0.60
N VAL A 88 9.30 -4.35 1.14
CA VAL A 88 10.35 -5.04 0.38
C VAL A 88 10.37 -6.52 0.70
N LEU A 89 10.44 -7.32 -0.36
CA LEU A 89 10.70 -8.74 -0.35
C LEU A 89 12.01 -9.00 -1.08
N PHE A 90 12.81 -9.94 -0.59
CA PHE A 90 14.05 -10.37 -1.23
C PHE A 90 13.91 -11.80 -1.74
N TRP A 91 14.52 -12.12 -2.89
CA TRP A 91 14.51 -13.49 -3.41
C TRP A 91 15.73 -13.84 -4.27
N LYS A 92 15.93 -15.15 -4.44
CA LYS A 92 16.82 -15.73 -5.45
C LYS A 92 15.96 -16.14 -6.67
N PRO A 93 16.19 -15.57 -7.86
CA PRO A 93 15.43 -15.94 -9.05
C PRO A 93 15.79 -17.35 -9.51
N LYS A 94 14.85 -18.02 -10.18
CA LYS A 94 15.06 -19.29 -10.88
C LYS A 94 14.54 -19.16 -12.31
N SER A 95 15.43 -18.84 -13.24
CA SER A 95 15.09 -18.60 -14.65
C SER A 95 14.14 -19.65 -15.22
N GLY A 96 13.04 -19.22 -15.82
CA GLY A 96 12.06 -20.08 -16.49
C GLY A 96 11.33 -21.07 -15.58
N LYS A 97 11.45 -20.94 -14.25
CA LYS A 97 10.75 -21.77 -13.27
C LYS A 97 9.96 -20.90 -12.30
N VAL A 98 8.90 -21.48 -11.75
CA VAL A 98 8.17 -20.86 -10.65
C VAL A 98 9.11 -20.76 -9.44
N ILE A 99 9.23 -19.56 -8.88
CA ILE A 99 10.04 -19.31 -7.69
C ILE A 99 9.34 -19.94 -6.49
N LEU A 100 10.07 -20.71 -5.69
CA LEU A 100 9.50 -21.42 -4.55
C LEU A 100 9.65 -20.58 -3.28
N ARG A 101 8.77 -20.83 -2.29
CA ARG A 101 8.79 -20.21 -0.96
C ARG A 101 10.19 -20.18 -0.32
N ALA A 102 10.96 -21.26 -0.47
CA ALA A 102 12.30 -21.40 0.11
C ALA A 102 13.35 -20.43 -0.48
N ASP A 103 13.04 -19.76 -1.59
CA ASP A 103 13.94 -18.83 -2.27
C ASP A 103 13.64 -17.37 -1.92
N THR A 104 12.77 -17.11 -0.93
CA THR A 104 12.31 -15.77 -0.56
C THR A 104 12.59 -15.46 0.91
N SER A 105 12.78 -14.17 1.23
CA SER A 105 12.72 -13.68 2.61
C SER A 105 11.26 -13.62 3.11
N GLN A 106 11.09 -13.18 4.37
CA GLN A 106 9.81 -12.60 4.78
C GLN A 106 9.62 -11.23 4.14
N LEU A 107 8.36 -10.86 3.94
CA LEU A 107 8.01 -9.53 3.45
C LEU A 107 8.16 -8.53 4.59
N ILE A 108 9.05 -7.55 4.45
CA ILE A 108 9.10 -6.40 5.34
C ILE A 108 8.03 -5.40 4.85
N THR A 109 7.05 -5.10 5.70
CA THR A 109 5.86 -4.33 5.32
C THR A 109 6.04 -2.83 5.46
N TRP A 110 5.09 -2.07 4.93
CA TRP A 110 5.01 -0.61 5.07
C TRP A 110 4.89 -0.13 6.54
N GLN A 111 4.42 -0.98 7.45
CA GLN A 111 4.30 -0.64 8.88
C GLN A 111 5.61 -0.81 9.64
N ASP A 112 6.66 -1.34 8.98
CA ASP A 112 7.89 -1.69 9.64
C ASP A 112 8.60 -0.46 10.23
N GLY A 113 8.90 -0.53 11.52
CA GLY A 113 9.46 0.54 12.31
C GLY A 113 10.95 0.42 12.61
N ARG A 114 11.68 -0.50 11.96
CA ARG A 114 13.09 -0.79 12.28
C ARG A 114 14.04 0.36 11.99
N CYS A 115 13.68 1.24 11.07
CA CYS A 115 14.47 2.43 10.76
C CYS A 115 14.05 3.57 11.70
N SER A 116 14.87 3.86 12.71
CA SER A 116 14.66 5.02 13.58
C SER A 116 14.80 6.33 12.79
N ASN A 117 14.27 7.43 13.33
CA ASN A 117 14.43 8.76 12.71
C ASN A 117 15.91 9.16 12.59
N ASP A 118 16.73 8.85 13.60
CA ASP A 118 18.18 9.09 13.55
C ASP A 118 18.85 8.28 12.44
N PHE A 119 18.42 7.02 12.25
CA PHE A 119 18.91 6.19 11.15
C PHE A 119 18.52 6.80 9.80
N LEU A 120 17.26 7.16 9.60
CA LEU A 120 16.78 7.79 8.35
C LEU A 120 17.50 9.11 8.07
N THR A 121 17.75 9.93 9.09
CA THR A 121 18.47 11.21 8.97
C THR A 121 19.96 11.00 8.64
N SER A 122 20.53 9.85 9.03
CA SER A 122 21.91 9.49 8.71
C SER A 122 22.12 8.98 7.27
N LEU A 123 21.04 8.69 6.54
CA LEU A 123 21.11 8.24 5.15
C LEU A 123 21.52 9.40 4.21
N PRO A 124 22.14 9.09 3.05
CA PRO A 124 22.36 10.12 2.05
C PRO A 124 21.05 10.75 1.61
N ARG A 125 21.06 12.06 1.37
CA ARG A 125 19.86 12.78 0.92
C ARG A 125 19.48 12.34 -0.50
N PRO A 126 18.28 11.77 -0.73
CA PRO A 126 17.83 11.42 -2.07
C PRO A 126 17.57 12.67 -2.90
N ASP A 127 17.74 12.55 -4.21
CA ASP A 127 17.24 13.50 -5.19
C ASP A 127 15.81 13.10 -5.56
N SER A 128 14.89 13.41 -4.65
CA SER A 128 13.47 13.10 -4.73
C SER A 128 12.68 14.15 -3.97
N HIS A 129 11.47 14.42 -4.43
CA HIS A 129 10.53 15.30 -3.74
C HIS A 129 9.76 14.59 -2.63
N LEU A 130 9.85 13.26 -2.54
CA LEU A 130 9.26 12.47 -1.48
C LEU A 130 10.27 12.24 -0.36
N SER A 131 9.81 12.43 0.88
CA SER A 131 10.60 12.06 2.05
C SER A 131 10.72 10.54 2.14
N ILE A 132 11.91 10.06 2.47
CA ILE A 132 12.10 8.67 2.85
C ILE A 132 11.47 8.39 4.22
N ALA A 133 10.87 7.21 4.39
CA ALA A 133 10.28 6.77 5.64
C ALA A 133 10.74 5.35 6.00
N THR A 134 10.54 4.96 7.25
CA THR A 134 10.69 3.56 7.68
C THR A 134 9.67 2.67 6.95
N GLY A 135 10.04 1.41 6.70
CA GLY A 135 9.24 0.49 5.90
C GLY A 135 9.44 0.62 4.38
N PHE A 136 10.05 1.72 3.90
CA PHE A 136 10.38 1.87 2.48
C PHE A 136 11.55 0.96 2.09
N GLY A 137 11.50 0.38 0.89
CA GLY A 137 12.47 -0.63 0.45
C GLY A 137 13.94 -0.20 0.55
N CYS A 138 14.32 0.98 0.06
CA CYS A 138 15.71 1.43 0.16
C CYS A 138 16.14 1.69 1.62
N ALA A 139 15.27 2.24 2.47
CA ALA A 139 15.57 2.42 3.89
C ALA A 139 15.84 1.08 4.58
N THR A 140 14.99 0.09 4.31
CA THR A 140 15.13 -1.27 4.81
C THR A 140 16.42 -1.93 4.32
N ILE A 141 16.78 -1.77 3.04
CA ILE A 141 18.04 -2.31 2.50
C ILE A 141 19.24 -1.68 3.19
N PHE A 142 19.29 -0.35 3.34
CA PHE A 142 20.35 0.31 4.11
C PHE A 142 20.43 -0.20 5.55
N TRP A 143 19.28 -0.47 6.17
CA TRP A 143 19.24 -1.01 7.54
C TRP A 143 19.88 -2.39 7.60
N TYR A 144 19.54 -3.29 6.66
CA TYR A 144 20.16 -4.61 6.58
C TYR A 144 21.65 -4.52 6.30
N MET A 145 22.10 -3.63 5.39
CA MET A 145 23.53 -3.41 5.15
C MET A 145 24.28 -3.04 6.43
N LYS A 146 23.71 -2.18 7.28
CA LYS A 146 24.36 -1.72 8.52
C LYS A 146 24.30 -2.76 9.63
N HIS A 147 23.17 -3.44 9.80
CA HIS A 147 22.89 -4.24 11.00
C HIS A 147 23.00 -5.74 10.78
N LYS A 148 22.68 -6.23 9.58
CA LYS A 148 22.64 -7.66 9.24
C LYS A 148 23.10 -7.91 7.79
N PRO A 149 24.33 -7.51 7.38
CA PRO A 149 24.75 -7.55 5.97
C PRO A 149 24.70 -8.96 5.36
N LYS A 150 25.03 -9.99 6.15
CA LYS A 150 24.96 -11.40 5.73
C LYS A 150 23.58 -11.83 5.24
N PHE A 151 22.51 -11.18 5.71
CA PHE A 151 21.15 -11.47 5.22
C PHE A 151 21.00 -11.14 3.74
N LEU A 152 21.64 -10.06 3.25
CA LEU A 152 21.53 -9.64 1.86
C LEU A 152 22.38 -10.49 0.92
N GLU A 153 23.43 -11.14 1.41
CA GLU A 153 24.29 -12.04 0.61
C GLU A 153 23.48 -13.21 0.03
N ASP A 154 22.39 -13.58 0.69
CA ASP A 154 21.46 -14.61 0.26
C ASP A 154 20.42 -14.14 -0.76
N PHE A 155 20.45 -12.92 -1.27
CA PHE A 155 19.44 -12.49 -2.23
C PHE A 155 20.05 -11.65 -3.35
N THR A 156 19.52 -11.83 -4.56
CA THR A 156 20.02 -11.11 -5.73
C THR A 156 18.97 -10.20 -6.36
N VAL A 157 17.73 -10.27 -5.88
CA VAL A 157 16.61 -9.46 -6.37
C VAL A 157 15.78 -8.98 -5.18
N ALA A 158 15.26 -7.77 -5.28
CA ALA A 158 14.29 -7.22 -4.35
C ALA A 158 13.16 -6.50 -5.11
N GLY A 159 12.02 -6.33 -4.44
CA GLY A 159 10.83 -5.67 -5.00
C GLY A 159 9.67 -5.68 -3.99
N THR A 160 8.51 -5.17 -4.37
CA THR A 160 7.30 -5.35 -3.55
C THR A 160 6.75 -6.78 -3.71
N ILE A 161 5.77 -7.16 -2.89
CA ILE A 161 5.15 -8.50 -2.98
C ILE A 161 4.45 -8.73 -4.33
N GLN A 162 3.79 -7.72 -4.88
CA GLN A 162 3.13 -7.77 -6.18
C GLN A 162 4.14 -7.83 -7.33
N ASP A 163 5.28 -7.15 -7.22
CA ASP A 163 6.35 -7.28 -8.22
C ASP A 163 6.96 -8.69 -8.18
N TYR A 164 7.12 -9.29 -6.99
CA TYR A 164 7.53 -10.68 -6.86
C TYR A 164 6.54 -11.65 -7.52
N VAL A 165 5.23 -11.46 -7.32
CA VAL A 165 4.21 -12.30 -7.98
C VAL A 165 4.33 -12.17 -9.51
N VAL A 166 4.55 -10.96 -10.04
CA VAL A 166 4.84 -10.77 -11.47
C VAL A 166 6.06 -11.56 -11.92
N SER A 167 7.18 -11.46 -11.20
CA SER A 167 8.42 -12.19 -11.52
C SER A 167 8.23 -13.71 -11.41
N MET A 168 7.50 -14.19 -10.41
CA MET A 168 7.16 -15.60 -10.21
C MET A 168 6.31 -16.15 -11.36
N LEU A 169 5.23 -15.45 -11.73
CA LEU A 169 4.35 -15.86 -12.82
C LEU A 169 5.07 -15.89 -14.16
N CYS A 170 5.93 -14.90 -14.41
CA CYS A 170 6.66 -14.76 -15.66
C CYS A 170 7.98 -15.56 -15.70
N GLY A 171 8.44 -16.10 -14.58
CA GLY A 171 9.76 -16.74 -14.48
C GLY A 171 10.92 -15.79 -14.75
N LEU A 172 10.83 -14.53 -14.31
CA LEU A 172 11.83 -13.49 -14.57
C LEU A 172 13.07 -13.67 -13.68
N ASP A 173 14.24 -13.33 -14.24
CA ASP A 173 15.51 -13.31 -13.51
C ASP A 173 15.71 -12.04 -12.65
N GLY A 174 14.80 -11.08 -12.75
CA GLY A 174 14.85 -9.82 -12.01
C GLY A 174 13.47 -9.28 -11.68
N CYS A 175 13.44 -8.11 -11.05
CA CYS A 175 12.22 -7.40 -10.70
C CYS A 175 11.93 -6.31 -11.72
N VAL A 176 10.69 -6.26 -12.20
CA VAL A 176 10.16 -5.14 -12.98
C VAL A 176 9.19 -4.38 -12.09
N MET A 177 9.33 -3.05 -12.02
CA MET A 177 8.57 -2.21 -11.10
C MET A 177 8.03 -0.97 -11.82
N THR A 178 6.89 -0.46 -11.40
CA THR A 178 6.32 0.79 -11.92
C THR A 178 6.76 2.00 -11.08
N PRO A 179 6.68 3.23 -11.63
CA PRO A 179 7.10 4.45 -10.90
C PRO A 179 6.30 4.67 -9.61
N GLN A 180 5.06 4.17 -9.58
CA GLN A 180 4.16 4.20 -8.42
C GLN A 180 4.79 3.48 -7.23
N ASN A 181 5.27 2.26 -7.42
CA ASN A 181 5.97 1.49 -6.39
C ASN A 181 7.39 2.02 -6.15
N ALA A 182 8.13 2.42 -7.20
CA ALA A 182 9.51 2.90 -7.07
C ALA A 182 9.63 4.20 -6.26
N ALA A 183 8.73 5.15 -6.48
CA ALA A 183 8.65 6.37 -5.67
C ALA A 183 8.45 6.08 -4.18
N SER A 184 7.73 5.00 -3.89
CA SER A 184 7.45 4.52 -2.53
C SER A 184 8.65 3.87 -1.83
N TRP A 185 9.82 3.79 -2.49
CA TRP A 185 11.10 3.34 -1.94
C TRP A 185 12.08 4.48 -1.58
N GLY A 186 11.76 5.74 -1.93
CA GLY A 186 12.44 6.95 -1.44
C GLY A 186 13.67 7.44 -2.22
N PHE A 187 14.42 6.56 -2.91
CA PHE A 187 15.59 6.95 -3.73
C PHE A 187 15.29 6.95 -5.23
N PHE A 188 14.10 7.42 -5.59
CA PHE A 188 13.62 7.47 -6.96
C PHE A 188 13.23 8.90 -7.33
N ASN A 189 13.79 9.41 -8.42
CA ASN A 189 13.43 10.70 -8.97
C ASN A 189 12.27 10.49 -9.95
N THR A 190 11.08 10.98 -9.61
CA THR A 190 9.86 10.78 -10.40
C THR A 190 9.82 11.67 -11.65
N SER A 191 10.60 12.76 -11.68
CA SER A 191 10.71 13.66 -12.83
C SER A 191 11.58 13.06 -13.93
N SER A 192 12.70 12.42 -13.56
CA SER A 192 13.58 11.72 -14.51
C SER A 192 13.23 10.23 -14.69
N ASN A 193 12.29 9.73 -13.88
CA ASN A 193 11.82 8.35 -13.82
C ASN A 193 12.96 7.33 -13.61
N GLN A 194 13.93 7.69 -12.77
CA GLN A 194 15.15 6.92 -12.52
C GLN A 194 15.50 6.84 -11.04
N TRP A 195 16.15 5.74 -10.65
CA TRP A 195 16.76 5.62 -9.33
C TRP A 195 17.89 6.64 -9.16
N ASN A 196 18.13 7.09 -7.93
CA ASN A 196 19.26 7.95 -7.60
C ASN A 196 20.57 7.14 -7.53
N GLU A 197 20.93 6.45 -8.61
CA GLU A 197 22.02 5.45 -8.62
C GLU A 197 23.37 6.02 -8.17
N ASN A 198 23.72 7.25 -8.57
CA ASN A 198 24.99 7.87 -8.17
C ASN A 198 25.05 8.09 -6.64
N ILE A 199 23.94 8.52 -6.03
CA ILE A 199 23.83 8.73 -4.58
C ILE A 199 23.91 7.40 -3.85
N LEU A 200 23.14 6.41 -4.33
CA LEU A 200 23.11 5.06 -3.77
C LEU A 200 24.48 4.38 -3.87
N LYS A 201 25.14 4.45 -5.03
CA LYS A 201 26.50 3.92 -5.25
C LYS A 201 27.52 4.55 -4.34
N GLY A 202 27.47 5.88 -4.17
CA GLY A 202 28.35 6.62 -3.25
C GLY A 202 28.23 6.18 -1.79
N ALA A 203 27.04 5.69 -1.40
CA ALA A 203 26.78 5.14 -0.07
C ALA A 203 27.01 3.61 0.02
N GLY A 204 27.55 2.98 -1.02
CA GLY A 204 27.83 1.54 -1.05
C GLY A 204 26.57 0.67 -1.21
N PHE A 205 25.43 1.23 -1.61
CA PHE A 205 24.18 0.50 -1.77
C PHE A 205 24.29 -0.59 -2.86
N PRO A 206 23.73 -1.79 -2.65
CA PRO A 206 23.74 -2.86 -3.65
C PRO A 206 22.77 -2.55 -4.79
N LEU A 207 23.25 -1.85 -5.82
CA LEU A 207 22.41 -1.43 -6.97
C LEU A 207 21.71 -2.59 -7.69
N HIS A 208 22.25 -3.81 -7.61
CA HIS A 208 21.62 -4.99 -8.21
C HIS A 208 20.27 -5.37 -7.56
N LEU A 209 20.00 -4.90 -6.34
CA LEU A 209 18.70 -5.07 -5.68
C LEU A 209 17.65 -4.04 -6.14
N LEU A 210 18.03 -3.04 -6.95
CA LEU A 210 17.07 -2.09 -7.50
C LEU A 210 16.29 -2.73 -8.67
N PRO A 211 14.96 -2.73 -8.61
CA PRO A 211 14.12 -3.16 -9.73
C PRO A 211 14.36 -2.35 -11.00
N LYS A 212 14.14 -2.98 -12.16
CA LYS A 212 14.07 -2.26 -13.43
C LYS A 212 12.73 -1.53 -13.52
N CYS A 213 12.77 -0.20 -13.51
CA CYS A 213 11.56 0.61 -13.64
C CYS A 213 11.04 0.61 -15.09
N VAL A 214 9.73 0.42 -15.25
CA VAL A 214 9.01 0.50 -16.53
C VAL A 214 7.76 1.35 -16.38
N PRO A 215 7.27 2.04 -17.43
CA PRO A 215 6.05 2.85 -17.34
C PRO A 215 4.84 2.04 -16.86
N SER A 216 3.95 2.69 -16.09
CA SER A 216 2.65 2.11 -15.68
C SER A 216 1.86 1.65 -16.91
N GLY A 217 1.26 0.46 -16.88
CA GLY A 217 0.54 -0.13 -18.01
C GLY A 217 1.41 -0.94 -18.97
N SER A 218 2.73 -0.98 -18.77
CA SER A 218 3.63 -1.87 -19.54
C SER A 218 3.39 -3.34 -19.22
N LEU A 219 3.63 -4.22 -20.20
CA LEU A 219 3.76 -5.65 -19.95
C LEU A 219 5.10 -5.94 -19.28
N ALA A 220 5.07 -6.70 -18.19
CA ALA A 220 6.28 -7.21 -17.54
C ALA A 220 6.77 -8.51 -18.19
N GLY A 221 5.86 -9.31 -18.74
CA GLY A 221 6.18 -10.58 -19.37
C GLY A 221 4.94 -11.39 -19.74
N LYS A 222 5.13 -12.71 -19.79
CA LYS A 222 4.06 -13.69 -20.02
C LYS A 222 4.22 -14.83 -19.03
N THR A 223 3.13 -15.48 -18.64
CA THR A 223 3.18 -16.64 -17.74
C THR A 223 4.11 -17.72 -18.27
N CYS A 224 5.05 -18.20 -17.45
CA CYS A 224 6.05 -19.20 -17.85
C CYS A 224 5.48 -20.63 -17.89
N SER A 225 4.34 -20.85 -17.23
CA SER A 225 3.66 -22.14 -17.15
C SER A 225 2.14 -21.94 -17.01
N GLN A 226 1.39 -23.04 -17.13
CA GLN A 226 -0.05 -23.03 -16.88
C GLN A 226 -0.33 -22.86 -15.38
N TRP A 227 -1.33 -22.05 -15.02
CA TRP A 227 -1.69 -21.80 -13.62
C TRP A 227 -3.20 -21.94 -13.41
N HIS A 228 -3.66 -22.98 -12.72
CA HIS A 228 -5.10 -23.29 -12.49
C HIS A 228 -5.98 -23.36 -13.74
N GLY A 229 -5.39 -23.59 -14.91
CA GLY A 229 -6.10 -23.55 -16.19
C GLY A 229 -5.76 -22.36 -17.06
N ILE A 230 -5.25 -21.26 -16.47
CA ILE A 230 -4.76 -20.09 -17.20
C ILE A 230 -3.65 -20.53 -18.16
N PRO A 231 -3.75 -20.24 -19.47
CA PRO A 231 -2.76 -20.69 -20.45
C PRO A 231 -1.36 -20.18 -20.13
N ALA A 232 -0.35 -21.01 -20.38
CA ALA A 232 1.03 -20.53 -20.47
C ALA A 232 1.14 -19.49 -21.61
N GLY A 233 2.01 -18.49 -21.44
CA GLY A 233 2.15 -17.41 -22.40
C GLY A 233 1.11 -16.28 -22.25
N THR A 234 0.28 -16.31 -21.20
CA THR A 234 -0.70 -15.24 -20.92
C THR A 234 0.05 -13.95 -20.52
N PRO A 235 -0.18 -12.81 -21.20
CA PRO A 235 0.44 -11.53 -20.85
C PRO A 235 0.18 -11.11 -19.40
N VAL A 236 1.23 -10.62 -18.74
CA VAL A 236 1.20 -10.10 -17.36
C VAL A 236 1.68 -8.65 -17.36
N GLY A 237 0.87 -7.75 -16.81
CA GLY A 237 1.23 -6.34 -16.61
C GLY A 237 2.27 -6.15 -15.50
N ALA A 238 3.07 -5.09 -15.59
CA ALA A 238 3.87 -4.63 -14.46
C ALA A 238 2.94 -4.22 -13.30
N ALA A 239 3.30 -4.59 -12.07
CA ALA A 239 2.43 -4.39 -10.93
C ALA A 239 2.28 -2.90 -10.57
N LEU A 240 1.07 -2.54 -10.14
CA LEU A 240 0.68 -1.17 -9.84
C LEU A 240 0.52 -0.98 -8.33
N GLY A 241 0.73 0.24 -7.83
CA GLY A 241 0.44 0.58 -6.44
C GLY A 241 -1.06 0.52 -6.14
N ASP A 242 -1.43 -0.05 -5.00
CA ASP A 242 -2.83 -0.16 -4.55
C ASP A 242 -3.52 1.19 -4.39
N PHE A 243 -2.80 2.17 -3.85
CA PHE A 243 -3.26 3.55 -3.71
C PHE A 243 -3.72 4.12 -5.06
N GLN A 244 -2.86 4.11 -6.09
CA GLN A 244 -3.20 4.64 -7.39
C GLN A 244 -4.34 3.87 -8.07
N CYS A 245 -4.38 2.55 -7.92
CA CYS A 245 -5.48 1.74 -8.45
C CYS A 245 -6.81 2.08 -7.77
N SER A 246 -6.81 2.31 -6.45
CA SER A 246 -8.02 2.68 -5.71
C SER A 246 -8.59 4.01 -6.19
N VAL A 247 -7.72 5.02 -6.36
CA VAL A 247 -8.08 6.34 -6.89
C VAL A 247 -8.62 6.21 -8.33
N TYR A 248 -7.92 5.47 -9.20
CA TYR A 248 -8.35 5.25 -10.58
C TYR A 248 -9.75 4.62 -10.67
N SER A 249 -10.08 3.73 -9.74
CA SER A 249 -11.38 3.06 -9.71
C SER A 249 -12.54 3.95 -9.26
N CYS A 250 -12.25 5.03 -8.53
CA CYS A 250 -13.24 5.95 -7.99
C CYS A 250 -13.42 7.22 -8.83
N MET A 251 -12.40 7.63 -9.58
CA MET A 251 -12.47 8.84 -10.41
C MET A 251 -13.31 8.58 -11.66
N SER A 252 -14.33 9.41 -11.88
CA SER A 252 -15.06 9.47 -13.15
C SER A 252 -14.46 10.53 -14.07
N GLU A 253 -14.10 11.68 -13.49
CA GLU A 253 -13.47 12.81 -14.16
C GLU A 253 -12.15 13.18 -13.48
N ARG A 254 -11.23 13.83 -14.21
CA ARG A 254 -9.94 14.28 -13.63
C ARG A 254 -10.08 15.34 -12.55
N THR A 255 -11.22 16.02 -12.49
CA THR A 255 -11.54 17.04 -11.48
C THR A 255 -12.12 16.46 -10.20
N ASP A 256 -12.33 15.15 -10.12
CA ASP A 256 -12.88 14.52 -8.92
C ASP A 256 -11.85 14.53 -7.78
N ALA A 257 -12.34 14.83 -6.58
CA ALA A 257 -11.61 14.56 -5.35
C ALA A 257 -12.03 13.20 -4.80
N VAL A 258 -11.07 12.32 -4.54
CA VAL A 258 -11.32 11.00 -3.96
C VAL A 258 -10.97 11.03 -2.48
N LEU A 259 -11.97 10.81 -1.62
CA LEU A 259 -11.80 10.65 -0.19
C LEU A 259 -11.91 9.16 0.17
N ASN A 260 -10.78 8.54 0.50
CA ASN A 260 -10.73 7.16 0.98
C ASN A 260 -10.62 7.17 2.51
N ILE A 261 -11.61 6.62 3.20
CA ILE A 261 -11.62 6.44 4.66
C ILE A 261 -11.66 4.94 4.95
N SER A 262 -10.53 4.41 5.43
CA SER A 262 -10.35 3.05 5.90
C SER A 262 -9.81 3.12 7.33
N THR A 263 -8.78 2.35 7.71
CA THR A 263 -8.06 2.56 8.98
C THR A 263 -7.56 4.00 9.10
N SER A 264 -6.97 4.52 8.02
CA SER A 264 -6.53 5.91 7.85
C SER A 264 -7.46 6.65 6.88
N ALA A 265 -7.23 7.94 6.67
CA ALA A 265 -7.96 8.74 5.68
C ALA A 265 -7.02 9.39 4.67
N GLN A 266 -7.43 9.46 3.41
CA GLN A 266 -6.67 10.09 2.33
C GLN A 266 -7.62 10.89 1.43
N LEU A 267 -7.36 12.19 1.28
CA LEU A 267 -8.00 13.04 0.29
C LEU A 267 -7.04 13.21 -0.88
N THR A 268 -7.51 12.88 -2.08
CA THR A 268 -6.68 12.82 -3.28
C THR A 268 -7.28 13.61 -4.43
N TYR A 269 -6.42 14.30 -5.19
CA TYR A 269 -6.78 15.03 -6.40
C TYR A 269 -5.77 14.74 -7.51
N ALA A 270 -6.23 14.59 -8.76
CA ALA A 270 -5.33 14.41 -9.90
C ALA A 270 -4.78 15.75 -10.37
N MET A 271 -3.45 15.85 -10.44
CA MET A 271 -2.79 17.07 -10.89
C MET A 271 -2.86 17.21 -12.42
N PRO A 272 -2.85 18.45 -12.95
CA PRO A 272 -2.72 18.70 -14.38
C PRO A 272 -1.49 18.01 -14.99
N ALA A 273 -1.54 17.70 -16.29
CA ALA A 273 -0.48 16.95 -16.96
C ALA A 273 0.87 17.69 -17.03
N ASP A 274 0.85 19.02 -16.96
CA ASP A 274 2.03 19.89 -16.94
C ASP A 274 2.55 20.17 -15.51
N PHE A 275 1.85 19.67 -14.49
CA PHE A 275 2.29 19.82 -13.10
C PHE A 275 3.62 19.11 -12.87
N LYS A 276 4.50 19.80 -12.14
CA LYS A 276 5.75 19.23 -11.64
C LYS A 276 5.75 19.31 -10.11
N PRO A 277 6.11 18.23 -9.41
CA PRO A 277 6.28 18.29 -7.98
C PRO A 277 7.44 19.24 -7.62
N PRO A 278 7.52 19.70 -6.36
CA PRO A 278 8.67 20.47 -5.88
C PRO A 278 9.99 19.71 -6.08
N ASP A 279 11.12 20.41 -6.17
CA ASP A 279 12.43 19.75 -6.37
C ASP A 279 12.98 19.04 -5.13
N SER A 280 12.32 19.19 -3.97
CA SER A 280 12.75 18.56 -2.72
C SER A 280 11.57 18.35 -1.77
N PRO A 281 11.71 17.47 -0.76
CA PRO A 281 10.63 17.21 0.18
C PRO A 281 10.25 18.46 0.94
N GLN A 282 8.94 18.60 1.23
CA GLN A 282 8.39 19.71 1.98
C GLN A 282 7.76 19.21 3.29
N PRO A 283 8.55 18.96 4.37
CA PRO A 283 8.05 18.37 5.61
C PRO A 283 6.97 19.21 6.32
N ALA A 284 6.92 20.51 6.05
CA ALA A 284 5.91 21.41 6.59
C ALA A 284 4.55 21.34 5.85
N SER A 285 4.52 20.72 4.66
CA SER A 285 3.30 20.52 3.89
C SER A 285 2.60 19.23 4.33
N SER A 286 1.29 19.29 4.52
CA SER A 286 0.45 18.10 4.71
C SER A 286 0.13 17.38 3.39
N ILE A 287 0.52 17.96 2.25
CA ILE A 287 0.28 17.45 0.91
C ILE A 287 1.56 16.83 0.36
N SER A 288 1.45 15.58 -0.12
CA SER A 288 2.49 14.86 -0.85
C SER A 288 2.03 14.57 -2.28
N TYR A 289 2.97 14.43 -3.22
CA TYR A 289 2.67 14.17 -4.63
C TYR A 289 3.18 12.79 -5.03
N PHE A 290 2.30 11.87 -5.42
CA PHE A 290 2.69 10.53 -5.84
C PHE A 290 2.54 10.36 -7.36
N PRO A 291 3.45 9.62 -8.03
CA PRO A 291 3.26 9.31 -9.45
C PRO A 291 1.94 8.61 -9.70
N TYR A 292 1.31 8.98 -10.80
CA TYR A 292 0.08 8.42 -11.31
C TYR A 292 0.27 7.89 -12.72
N PHE A 293 -0.82 7.46 -13.36
CA PHE A 293 -0.80 7.01 -14.75
C PHE A 293 -0.42 8.15 -15.70
N GLU A 294 0.11 7.79 -16.88
CA GLU A 294 0.45 8.75 -17.95
C GLU A 294 1.46 9.82 -17.51
N SER A 295 2.38 9.47 -16.60
CA SER A 295 3.40 10.39 -16.08
C SER A 295 2.82 11.63 -15.38
N THR A 296 1.60 11.54 -14.87
CA THR A 296 0.95 12.59 -14.06
C THR A 296 1.17 12.33 -12.57
N TYR A 297 0.60 13.20 -11.71
CA TYR A 297 0.73 13.10 -10.26
C TYR A 297 -0.62 13.14 -9.56
N LEU A 298 -0.72 12.48 -8.42
CA LEU A 298 -1.78 12.67 -7.44
C LEU A 298 -1.27 13.56 -6.32
N ALA A 299 -1.99 14.64 -6.00
CA ALA A 299 -1.82 15.35 -4.74
C ALA A 299 -2.61 14.62 -3.65
N VAL A 300 -1.97 14.36 -2.52
CA VAL A 300 -2.51 13.54 -1.45
C VAL A 300 -2.33 14.24 -0.11
N ALA A 301 -3.43 14.51 0.57
CA ALA A 301 -3.44 14.82 1.98
C ALA A 301 -3.80 13.54 2.74
N ALA A 302 -2.86 13.02 3.52
CA ALA A 302 -3.03 11.78 4.26
C ALA A 302 -3.11 12.04 5.77
N SER A 303 -4.00 11.31 6.44
CA SER A 303 -4.18 11.31 7.89
C SER A 303 -4.12 9.89 8.40
N LEU A 304 -3.31 9.65 9.44
CA LEU A 304 -3.33 8.37 10.17
C LEU A 304 -4.62 8.18 10.97
N ASN A 305 -5.41 9.24 11.13
CA ASN A 305 -6.72 9.23 11.76
C ASN A 305 -7.79 9.11 10.67
N GLY A 306 -8.43 7.95 10.62
CA GLY A 306 -9.59 7.67 9.79
C GLY A 306 -10.61 6.86 10.58
N GLY A 307 -11.00 5.71 10.07
CA GLY A 307 -11.92 4.78 10.73
C GLY A 307 -11.36 4.18 12.03
N ASN A 308 -10.04 4.19 12.25
CA ASN A 308 -9.45 3.76 13.52
C ASN A 308 -9.91 4.62 14.71
N VAL A 309 -10.01 5.94 14.55
CA VAL A 309 -10.48 6.84 15.62
C VAL A 309 -11.94 6.56 15.94
N LEU A 310 -12.77 6.32 14.92
CA LEU A 310 -14.17 5.94 15.11
C LEU A 310 -14.27 4.58 15.82
N ALA A 311 -13.46 3.60 15.43
CA ALA A 311 -13.43 2.29 16.06
C ALA A 311 -13.05 2.39 17.55
N SER A 312 -11.98 3.13 17.88
CA SER A 312 -11.58 3.35 19.27
C SER A 312 -12.65 4.07 20.09
N PHE A 313 -13.34 5.06 19.50
CA PHE A 313 -14.44 5.74 20.16
C PHE A 313 -15.61 4.79 20.46
N VAL A 314 -15.99 3.94 19.49
CA VAL A 314 -17.03 2.91 19.68
C VAL A 314 -16.64 1.89 20.75
N GLU A 315 -15.39 1.43 20.76
CA GLU A 315 -14.87 0.50 21.77
C GLU A 315 -14.96 1.10 23.18
N MET A 316 -14.55 2.36 23.33
CA MET A 316 -14.66 3.11 24.59
C MET A 316 -16.12 3.19 25.07
N LEU A 317 -17.06 3.60 24.21
CA LEU A 317 -18.48 3.67 24.57
C LEU A 317 -19.05 2.30 24.95
N THR A 318 -18.69 1.26 24.21
CA THR A 318 -19.12 -0.12 24.49
C THR A 318 -18.61 -0.58 25.85
N SER A 319 -17.37 -0.20 26.23
CA SER A 319 -16.82 -0.48 27.55
C SER A 319 -17.60 0.22 28.65
N TRP A 320 -17.90 1.51 28.51
CA TRP A 320 -18.68 2.27 29.50
C TRP A 320 -20.10 1.76 29.65
N MET A 321 -20.78 1.41 28.56
CA MET A 321 -22.12 0.82 28.62
C MET A 321 -22.13 -0.47 29.44
N ARG A 322 -21.11 -1.32 29.25
CA ARG A 322 -20.95 -2.56 30.02
C ARG A 322 -20.74 -2.27 31.51
N GLU A 323 -19.90 -1.30 31.85
CA GLU A 323 -19.66 -0.89 33.25
C GLU A 323 -20.90 -0.28 33.91
N LEU A 324 -21.72 0.44 33.14
CA LEU A 324 -22.99 1.02 33.59
C LEU A 324 -24.14 -0.01 33.67
N GLY A 325 -23.87 -1.29 33.40
CA GLY A 325 -24.86 -2.36 33.51
C GLY A 325 -25.77 -2.51 32.29
N PHE A 326 -25.46 -1.85 31.17
CA PHE A 326 -26.15 -2.06 29.90
C PHE A 326 -25.51 -3.23 29.14
N GLU A 327 -26.20 -4.37 29.08
CA GLU A 327 -25.84 -5.46 28.18
C GLU A 327 -26.29 -5.14 26.75
N SER A 328 -25.46 -4.40 26.00
CA SER A 328 -25.69 -4.28 24.55
C SER A 328 -24.98 -5.40 23.80
N VAL A 329 -25.75 -6.18 23.04
CA VAL A 329 -25.28 -7.13 22.03
C VAL A 329 -24.77 -6.34 20.81
N VAL A 330 -23.66 -5.63 20.93
CA VAL A 330 -22.92 -5.11 19.77
C VAL A 330 -22.00 -6.22 19.30
N ARG A 331 -22.50 -7.09 18.42
CA ARG A 331 -21.69 -8.17 17.83
C ARG A 331 -21.03 -7.73 16.52
N HIS A 332 -21.55 -6.69 15.86
CA HIS A 332 -21.09 -6.26 14.53
C HIS A 332 -21.01 -4.72 14.37
N PRO A 333 -20.06 -4.20 13.55
CA PRO A 333 -19.86 -2.76 13.32
C PRO A 333 -21.12 -2.01 12.84
N HIS A 334 -22.02 -2.67 12.10
CA HIS A 334 -23.25 -2.05 11.60
C HIS A 334 -24.24 -1.63 12.70
N GLN A 335 -24.14 -2.19 13.91
CA GLN A 335 -24.96 -1.78 15.06
C GLN A 335 -24.48 -0.45 15.67
N CYS A 336 -23.31 0.06 15.27
CA CYS A 336 -22.80 1.36 15.71
C CYS A 336 -23.58 2.53 15.09
N HIS A 337 -24.17 2.35 13.90
CA HIS A 337 -25.05 3.36 13.32
C HIS A 337 -26.25 3.66 14.22
N ALA A 338 -26.84 2.64 14.86
CA ALA A 338 -27.93 2.85 15.81
C ALA A 338 -27.48 3.59 17.10
N LEU A 339 -26.21 3.50 17.48
CA LEU A 339 -25.63 4.29 18.59
C LEU A 339 -25.37 5.75 18.18
N LEU A 340 -25.03 5.98 16.91
CA LEU A 340 -24.79 7.32 16.35
C LEU A 340 -26.09 8.03 15.94
N ASP A 341 -27.12 7.29 15.52
CA ASP A 341 -28.46 7.82 15.21
C ASP A 341 -29.17 8.38 16.46
N VAL A 342 -28.74 7.97 17.66
CA VAL A 342 -29.22 8.52 18.96
C VAL A 342 -28.62 9.92 19.22
N PHE A 343 -27.52 10.26 18.55
CA PHE A 343 -26.96 11.61 18.57
C PHE A 343 -27.50 12.39 17.38
N GLU A 344 -28.62 13.07 17.56
CA GLU A 344 -29.01 14.17 16.69
C GLU A 344 -27.85 15.17 16.68
N PHE A 345 -27.11 15.27 15.57
CA PHE A 345 -26.03 16.25 15.37
C PHE A 345 -26.61 17.64 15.12
N ASP A 346 -27.51 18.09 16.00
CA ASP A 346 -28.05 19.44 16.04
C ASP A 346 -27.77 19.99 17.44
N LYS A 347 -26.64 20.73 17.53
CA LYS A 347 -26.11 21.53 18.66
C LYS A 347 -24.86 20.95 19.32
N GLY A 348 -23.72 21.55 18.96
CA GLY A 348 -22.47 21.49 19.72
C GLY A 348 -21.45 20.54 19.09
N ILE A 349 -20.55 21.07 18.27
CA ILE A 349 -19.35 20.33 17.85
C ILE A 349 -18.42 20.26 19.08
N ILE A 350 -18.28 19.07 19.67
CA ILE A 350 -17.20 18.78 20.61
C ILE A 350 -15.99 18.35 19.77
N ILE A 351 -14.97 19.20 19.68
CA ILE A 351 -13.71 18.87 19.00
C ILE A 351 -12.91 17.93 19.90
N HIS A 352 -12.78 16.68 19.49
CA HIS A 352 -11.88 15.73 20.13
C HIS A 352 -10.49 15.83 19.47
N ASP A 353 -9.52 16.42 20.17
CA ASP A 353 -8.12 16.48 19.73
C ASP A 353 -7.35 15.31 20.36
N ASP A 354 -7.27 14.18 19.64
CA ASP A 354 -6.55 13.00 20.11
C ASP A 354 -5.06 13.08 19.74
N ARG A 355 -4.29 13.83 20.54
CA ARG A 355 -2.84 13.99 20.35
C ARG A 355 -2.00 12.79 20.82
N GLN A 356 -2.59 11.73 21.38
CA GLN A 356 -1.80 10.60 21.88
C GLN A 356 -1.16 9.75 20.76
N LEU A 357 -1.67 9.81 19.53
CA LEU A 357 -1.07 9.14 18.36
C LEU A 357 -0.15 10.05 17.52
N CYS A 358 -0.04 11.33 17.87
CA CYS A 358 0.54 12.38 17.03
C CYS A 358 1.99 12.78 17.39
N GLU A 359 2.78 11.88 17.98
CA GLU A 359 4.20 12.16 18.34
C GLU A 359 5.19 12.13 17.14
N ARG A 360 4.72 11.98 15.90
CA ARG A 360 5.60 11.92 14.71
C ARG A 360 5.47 13.08 13.72
N ALA A 361 4.68 14.10 14.02
CA ALA A 361 4.70 15.38 13.29
C ALA A 361 5.21 16.49 14.22
N SER A 362 6.43 16.96 13.94
CA SER A 362 7.20 18.03 14.58
C SER A 362 6.45 19.02 15.49
N ASN A 363 6.99 19.25 16.70
CA ASN A 363 6.71 20.46 17.47
C ASN A 363 7.99 21.22 17.82
N LEU A 364 8.17 22.33 17.12
CA LEU A 364 8.70 23.56 17.68
C LEU A 364 7.48 24.30 18.27
N GLN A 365 7.19 24.14 19.55
CA GLN A 365 6.50 25.16 20.36
C GLN A 365 6.58 24.81 21.84
N ARG A 366 7.34 25.63 22.57
CA ARG A 366 7.44 25.65 24.02
C ARG A 366 6.23 26.40 24.61
N VAL A 367 5.84 25.94 25.80
CA VAL A 367 5.05 26.58 26.87
C VAL A 367 3.53 26.65 26.68
N LEU A 368 2.78 25.73 27.32
CA LEU A 368 1.66 25.93 28.28
C LEU A 368 0.87 24.60 28.52
N PRO A 369 0.11 24.45 29.62
CA PRO A 369 -0.09 23.16 30.30
C PRO A 369 -1.27 22.29 29.80
N ARG A 370 -1.25 21.05 30.33
CA ARG A 370 -2.15 19.90 30.14
C ARG A 370 -3.66 20.19 30.14
N GLN A 371 -4.39 19.35 29.39
CA GLN A 371 -5.84 19.10 29.38
C GLN A 371 -6.72 20.37 29.36
N ALA A 372 -7.33 20.65 28.21
CA ALA A 372 -8.45 21.57 28.14
C ALA A 372 -9.49 21.08 27.14
N PHE A 373 -10.66 20.68 27.66
CA PHE A 373 -11.91 20.81 26.92
C PHE A 373 -12.19 22.30 26.77
N THR A 374 -12.06 22.84 25.57
CA THR A 374 -12.42 24.24 25.29
C THR A 374 -13.71 24.28 24.49
N GLY A 375 -14.82 24.52 25.20
CA GLY A 375 -16.11 24.83 24.58
C GLY A 375 -16.08 26.23 23.98
N TRP A 376 -16.10 26.31 22.65
CA TRP A 376 -16.36 27.55 21.91
C TRP A 376 -17.66 27.37 21.13
N VAL A 377 -18.70 28.10 21.52
CA VAL A 377 -19.97 28.15 20.81
C VAL A 377 -19.88 29.26 19.77
N TYR A 378 -19.76 28.90 18.49
CA TYR A 378 -20.03 29.81 17.38
C TYR A 378 -21.27 29.34 16.64
N HIS A 379 -22.29 30.19 16.59
CA HIS A 379 -23.47 29.99 15.76
C HIS A 379 -23.13 30.31 14.30
N ILE A 380 -23.18 29.31 13.42
CA ILE A 380 -23.29 29.50 11.98
C ILE A 380 -24.49 28.69 11.50
N THR A 381 -25.53 29.41 11.07
CA THR A 381 -26.73 28.84 10.44
C THR A 381 -26.44 28.60 8.97
N LEU A 382 -26.47 27.33 8.53
CA LEU A 382 -26.57 26.97 7.12
C LEU A 382 -27.99 26.46 6.87
N MET A 383 -28.82 27.30 6.25
CA MET A 383 -30.05 26.83 5.62
C MET A 383 -29.69 26.17 4.29
N CYS A 384 -30.04 24.89 4.13
CA CYS A 384 -30.22 24.28 2.82
C CYS A 384 -31.69 23.83 2.70
N GLN A 385 -32.39 24.40 1.71
CA GLN A 385 -33.58 23.81 1.09
C GLN A 385 -33.18 22.71 0.12
#